data_AF-A0A397Z0E4-F1
#
_entry.id   AF-A0A397Z0E4-F1
#
_cell.length_a   1.000
_cell.length_b   1.000
_cell.length_c   1.000
_cell.angle_alpha   90.00
_cell.angle_beta   90.00
_cell.angle_gamma   90.00
#
_symmetry.space_group_name_H-M   'P 1'
#
loop_
_entity.id
_entity.type
_entity.pdbx_description
1 polymer ?
#
loop_
_entity_poly.entity_id
_entity_poly.type
_entity_poly.pdbx_seq_one_letter_code
_entity_poly.pdbx_strand_id
1 'polypeptide(L)'
;MAEQQQQHDHHKELQLLPSPLSTESPVRTLVPTMTTTDHHHSSSMIHHDLDLKLSISLSTIPTATVEHVSDGGGGVEALKWQAAEQIRLAAIEKAYAERVRELTRREMEMAQSEFARARVMWQKAREEVERAERLKERSMTKIDTTCLEITCHSCSQRFRP
;
A
#
# COMPACT_ATOMS: atom_id res chain seq x y z
N MET A 1 -27.59 -25.78 -34.21
CA MET A 1 -28.14 -26.56 -33.08
C MET A 1 -27.16 -26.65 -31.89
N ALA A 2 -25.83 -26.67 -32.10
CA ALA A 2 -24.85 -26.71 -31.01
C ALA A 2 -24.66 -25.39 -30.23
N GLU A 3 -24.90 -24.24 -30.86
CA GLU A 3 -24.66 -22.93 -30.23
C GLU A 3 -25.74 -22.53 -29.20
N GLN A 4 -26.97 -23.05 -29.35
CA GLN A 4 -28.05 -22.77 -28.40
C GLN A 4 -27.89 -23.55 -27.09
N GLN A 5 -27.20 -24.69 -27.11
CA GLN A 5 -26.95 -25.48 -25.89
C GLN A 5 -25.90 -24.82 -25.00
N GLN A 6 -24.88 -24.21 -25.59
CA GLN A 6 -23.80 -23.55 -24.87
C GLN A 6 -24.25 -22.25 -24.19
N GLN A 7 -25.19 -21.52 -24.81
CA GLN A 7 -25.87 -20.39 -24.17
C GLN A 7 -26.84 -20.85 -23.07
N HIS A 8 -27.34 -22.09 -23.16
CA HIS A 8 -28.23 -22.64 -22.14
C HIS A 8 -27.48 -22.98 -20.84
N ASP A 9 -26.28 -23.53 -20.97
CA ASP A 9 -25.46 -23.87 -19.81
C ASP A 9 -24.82 -22.63 -19.18
N HIS A 10 -24.46 -21.63 -19.98
CA HIS A 10 -23.87 -20.39 -19.45
C HIS A 10 -24.86 -19.57 -18.59
N HIS A 11 -26.16 -19.64 -18.87
CA HIS A 11 -27.15 -18.98 -18.00
C HIS A 11 -27.49 -19.79 -16.74
N LYS A 12 -27.27 -21.11 -16.75
CA LYS A 12 -27.46 -21.95 -15.56
C LYS A 12 -26.33 -21.75 -14.56
N GLU A 13 -25.09 -21.52 -15.02
CA GLU A 13 -23.96 -21.21 -14.14
C GLU A 13 -24.09 -19.84 -13.45
N LEU A 14 -24.75 -18.88 -14.09
CA LEU A 14 -25.02 -17.55 -13.51
C LEU A 14 -26.10 -17.55 -12.42
N GLN A 15 -26.86 -18.64 -12.26
CA GLN A 15 -27.91 -18.77 -11.23
C GLN A 15 -27.42 -19.34 -9.88
N LEU A 16 -26.12 -19.64 -9.74
CA LEU A 16 -25.54 -20.20 -8.51
C LEU A 16 -25.04 -19.14 -7.51
N LEU A 17 -25.30 -17.85 -7.77
CA LEU A 17 -24.97 -16.79 -6.83
C LEU A 17 -26.16 -16.50 -5.89
N PRO A 18 -25.93 -16.32 -4.58
CA PRO A 18 -27.01 -16.01 -3.63
C PRO A 18 -27.74 -14.72 -4.03
N SER A 19 -29.06 -14.79 -4.18
CA SER A 19 -29.90 -13.61 -4.38
C SER A 19 -29.91 -12.76 -3.10
N PRO A 20 -29.71 -11.43 -3.18
CA PRO A 20 -29.83 -10.57 -2.02
C PRO A 20 -31.30 -10.44 -1.59
N LEU A 21 -31.53 -10.63 -0.30
CA LEU A 21 -32.82 -10.43 0.35
C LEU A 21 -33.27 -8.97 0.19
N SER A 22 -34.45 -8.75 -0.41
CA SER A 22 -35.12 -7.45 -0.39
C SER A 22 -35.88 -7.28 0.93
N THR A 23 -35.49 -6.28 1.71
CA THR A 23 -36.32 -5.72 2.79
C THR A 23 -36.10 -4.20 2.80
N GLU A 24 -37.17 -3.48 3.09
CA GLU A 24 -37.46 -2.12 2.64
C GLU A 24 -36.56 -0.98 3.20
N SER A 25 -36.50 0.09 2.39
CA SER A 25 -35.93 1.46 2.50
C SER A 25 -35.93 2.20 3.87
N PRO A 26 -35.37 3.44 4.01
CA PRO A 26 -34.54 4.24 3.07
C PRO A 26 -33.31 4.92 3.73
N VAL A 27 -32.13 4.92 3.11
CA VAL A 27 -31.14 5.99 3.32
C VAL A 27 -30.46 6.33 2.00
N ARG A 28 -30.51 7.62 1.65
CA ARG A 28 -30.01 8.28 0.44
C ARG A 28 -28.70 7.71 -0.10
N THR A 29 -28.78 7.21 -1.32
CA THR A 29 -27.66 6.83 -2.19
C THR A 29 -27.12 8.06 -2.92
N LEU A 30 -25.79 8.23 -2.95
CA LEU A 30 -25.12 8.85 -4.09
C LEU A 30 -24.23 7.78 -4.73
N VAL A 31 -24.65 7.34 -5.91
CA VAL A 31 -23.97 6.37 -6.78
C VAL A 31 -22.90 7.10 -7.59
N PRO A 32 -21.69 6.54 -7.75
CA PRO A 32 -20.76 7.01 -8.79
C PRO A 32 -21.18 6.45 -10.15
N THR A 33 -21.57 7.32 -11.05
CA THR A 33 -21.76 7.05 -12.48
C THR A 33 -20.40 6.80 -13.14
N MET A 34 -20.23 5.64 -13.78
CA MET A 34 -19.12 5.39 -14.71
C MET A 34 -19.42 6.10 -16.03
N THR A 35 -18.90 7.31 -16.18
CA THR A 35 -18.78 7.96 -17.49
C THR A 35 -17.46 7.53 -18.12
N THR A 36 -17.54 6.90 -19.29
CA THR A 36 -16.42 6.78 -20.22
C THR A 36 -16.08 8.19 -20.72
N THR A 37 -15.00 8.76 -20.19
CA THR A 37 -14.35 9.94 -20.75
C THR A 37 -12.95 9.54 -21.15
N ASP A 38 -12.72 9.47 -22.47
CA ASP A 38 -11.41 9.58 -23.07
C ASP A 38 -10.77 10.88 -22.61
N HIS A 39 -9.91 10.79 -21.60
CA HIS A 39 -9.18 11.90 -21.05
C HIS A 39 -7.72 11.51 -20.89
N HIS A 40 -6.93 11.89 -21.90
CA HIS A 40 -5.49 12.04 -21.84
C HIS A 40 -5.11 12.97 -20.66
N HIS A 41 -4.92 12.41 -19.47
CA HIS A 41 -4.28 13.12 -18.38
C HIS A 41 -3.16 12.25 -17.82
N SER A 42 -2.00 12.51 -18.42
CA SER A 42 -0.67 12.35 -17.86
C SER A 42 -0.69 12.09 -16.36
N SER A 43 -0.33 10.85 -15.98
CA SER A 43 0.04 10.50 -14.61
C SER A 43 1.30 11.29 -14.28
N SER A 44 1.11 12.56 -13.90
CA SER A 44 2.12 13.35 -13.23
C SER A 44 2.16 12.80 -11.82
N MET A 45 2.86 11.68 -11.67
CA MET A 45 3.59 11.44 -10.45
C MET A 45 4.43 12.70 -10.27
N ILE A 46 4.01 13.57 -9.36
CA ILE A 46 4.87 14.62 -8.90
C ILE A 46 5.94 13.88 -8.10
N HIS A 47 6.92 13.33 -8.83
CA HIS A 47 8.29 13.29 -8.37
C HIS A 47 8.59 14.75 -8.04
N HIS A 48 8.33 15.14 -6.80
CA HIS A 48 9.11 16.19 -6.21
C HIS A 48 10.53 15.63 -6.29
N ASP A 49 11.23 16.04 -7.33
CA ASP A 49 12.66 15.90 -7.45
C ASP A 49 13.20 16.53 -6.17
N LEU A 50 13.44 15.68 -5.17
CA LEU A 50 14.05 16.05 -3.91
C LEU A 50 15.54 16.21 -4.21
N ASP A 51 15.87 17.12 -5.13
CA ASP A 51 17.20 17.68 -5.22
C ASP A 51 17.37 18.52 -3.95
N LEU A 52 17.72 17.83 -2.86
CA LEU A 52 18.08 18.44 -1.59
C LEU A 52 19.46 19.05 -1.82
N LYS A 53 19.45 20.19 -2.52
CA LYS A 53 20.61 21.00 -2.80
C LYS A 53 21.05 21.64 -1.49
N LEU A 54 21.82 20.88 -0.71
CA LEU A 54 22.50 21.34 0.50
C LEU A 54 23.67 22.26 0.08
N SER A 55 23.37 23.38 -0.58
CA SER A 55 24.33 24.46 -0.69
C SER A 55 24.35 25.17 0.67
N ILE A 56 25.08 24.59 1.61
CA ILE A 56 25.53 25.30 2.80
C ILE A 56 26.65 26.23 2.33
N SER A 57 26.30 27.25 1.56
CA SER A 57 27.18 28.39 1.34
C SER A 57 27.16 29.19 2.64
N LEU A 58 27.88 28.70 3.65
CA LEU A 58 28.48 29.56 4.64
C LEU A 58 29.46 30.44 3.85
N SER A 59 28.95 31.55 3.30
CA SER A 59 29.80 32.69 3.05
C SER A 59 30.44 32.96 4.40
N THR A 60 31.69 32.50 4.55
CA THR A 60 32.53 32.81 5.69
C THR A 60 32.28 34.26 5.99
N ILE A 61 31.79 34.52 7.21
CA ILE A 61 31.84 35.83 7.85
C ILE A 61 33.13 36.46 7.33
N PRO A 62 33.10 37.62 6.66
CA PRO A 62 34.34 38.34 6.46
C PRO A 62 34.82 38.65 7.87
N THR A 63 35.66 37.78 8.42
CA THR A 63 36.57 38.12 9.50
C THR A 63 37.28 39.31 8.94
N ALA A 64 36.87 40.48 9.43
CA ALA A 64 37.42 41.75 9.07
C ALA A 64 38.93 41.58 9.05
N THR A 65 39.50 41.53 7.85
CA THR A 65 40.86 42.00 7.64
C THR A 65 40.81 43.42 8.15
N VAL A 66 41.38 43.60 9.33
CA VAL A 66 41.52 44.87 10.02
C VAL A 66 42.43 45.73 9.15
N GLU A 67 41.86 46.37 8.15
CA GLU A 67 42.46 47.54 7.52
C GLU A 67 41.56 48.72 7.89
N HIS A 68 42.07 49.50 8.85
CA HIS A 68 41.71 50.89 9.16
C HIS A 68 41.35 51.66 7.87
N VAL A 69 40.29 52.46 7.78
CA VAL A 69 40.12 53.77 8.45
C VAL A 69 38.63 54.10 8.68
N SER A 70 38.37 54.73 9.83
CA SER A 70 37.13 55.30 10.38
C SER A 70 36.11 55.92 9.41
N ASP A 71 34.80 55.72 9.68
CA ASP A 71 33.88 56.77 10.17
C ASP A 71 32.45 56.22 10.43
N GLY A 72 31.83 56.65 11.53
CA GLY A 72 30.38 56.56 11.78
C GLY A 72 29.84 55.25 12.39
N GLY A 73 29.16 55.37 13.54
CA GLY A 73 28.56 54.28 14.32
C GLY A 73 27.42 53.47 13.68
N GLY A 74 27.39 53.33 12.35
CA GLY A 74 26.38 52.60 11.58
C GLY A 74 26.69 51.11 11.32
N GLY A 75 27.96 50.69 11.39
CA GLY A 75 28.35 49.31 11.06
C GLY A 75 27.84 48.25 12.03
N VAL A 76 27.79 48.58 13.33
CA VAL A 76 27.28 47.66 14.37
C VAL A 76 25.78 47.42 14.21
N GLU A 77 25.03 48.45 13.83
CA GLU A 77 23.57 48.33 13.65
C GLU A 77 23.22 47.51 12.40
N ALA A 78 23.99 47.68 11.31
CA ALA A 78 23.88 46.84 10.12
C ALA A 78 24.16 45.36 10.43
N LEU A 79 25.19 45.07 11.23
CA LEU A 79 25.51 43.70 11.66
C LEU A 79 24.40 43.09 12.54
N LYS A 80 23.81 43.86 13.46
CA LYS A 80 22.67 43.40 14.28
C LYS A 80 21.46 43.07 13.41
N TRP A 81 21.14 43.91 12.42
CA TRP A 81 20.05 43.65 11.48
C TRP A 81 20.29 42.37 10.69
N GLN A 82 21.51 42.18 10.15
CA GLN A 82 21.86 40.97 9.43
C GLN A 82 21.76 39.73 10.34
N ALA A 83 22.24 39.79 11.58
CA ALA A 83 22.12 38.70 12.53
C ALA A 83 20.66 38.37 12.87
N ALA A 84 19.82 39.39 13.09
CA ALA A 84 18.40 39.21 13.34
C ALA A 84 17.68 38.54 12.16
N GLU A 85 18.03 38.94 10.93
CA GLU A 85 17.46 38.34 9.72
C GLU A 85 17.90 36.88 9.54
N GLN A 86 19.17 36.56 9.82
CA GLN A 86 19.64 35.17 9.80
C GLN A 86 18.95 34.30 10.85
N ILE A 87 18.73 34.83 12.06
CA ILE A 87 17.97 34.13 13.11
C ILE A 87 16.53 33.88 12.64
N ARG A 88 15.90 34.86 12.00
CA ARG A 88 14.53 34.74 11.48
C ARG A 88 14.43 33.65 10.41
N LEU A 89 15.37 33.62 9.46
CA LEU A 89 15.42 32.59 8.41
C LEU A 89 15.67 31.20 9.01
N ALA A 90 16.66 31.07 9.90
CA ALA A 90 16.95 29.81 10.58
C ALA A 90 15.76 29.28 11.39
N ALA A 91 14.97 30.17 12.02
CA ALA A 91 13.76 29.78 12.74
C ALA A 91 12.68 29.21 11.81
N ILE A 92 12.50 29.79 10.63
CA ILE A 92 11.55 29.30 9.61
C ILE A 92 11.99 27.94 9.09
N GLU A 93 13.27 27.80 8.72
CA GLU A 93 13.83 26.54 8.22
C GLU A 93 13.76 25.43 9.28
N LYS A 94 14.03 25.75 10.55
CA LYS A 94 13.88 24.82 11.66
C LYS A 94 12.45 24.33 11.81
N ALA A 95 11.47 25.23 11.79
CA ALA A 95 10.05 24.87 11.90
C ALA A 95 9.60 23.97 10.74
N TYR A 96 10.11 24.23 9.53
CA TYR A 96 9.87 23.35 8.38
C TYR A 96 10.48 21.97 8.58
N ALA A 97 11.76 21.88 8.98
CA ALA A 97 12.44 20.61 9.23
C ALA A 97 11.76 19.78 10.33
N GLU A 98 11.30 20.43 11.40
CA GLU A 98 10.54 19.78 12.48
C GLU A 98 9.22 19.20 11.97
N ARG A 99 8.47 19.96 11.15
CA ARG A 99 7.23 19.47 10.55
C ARG A 99 7.46 18.25 9.66
N VAL A 100 8.51 18.27 8.83
CA VAL A 100 8.84 17.14 7.96
C VAL A 100 9.20 15.91 8.79
N ARG A 101 10.06 16.03 9.80
CA ARG A 101 10.40 14.92 10.71
C ARG A 101 9.17 14.32 11.37
N GLU A 102 8.26 15.19 11.83
CA GLU A 102 7.05 14.78 12.52
C GLU A 102 6.05 14.10 11.58
N LEU A 103 5.96 14.51 10.31
CA LEU A 103 5.21 13.78 9.29
C LEU A 103 5.83 12.40 9.03
N THR A 104 7.15 12.34 8.81
CA THR A 104 7.86 11.06 8.60
C THR A 104 7.69 10.10 9.77
N ARG A 105 7.70 10.61 11.01
CA ARG A 105 7.45 9.79 12.20
C ARG A 105 6.06 9.14 12.16
N ARG A 106 5.02 9.92 11.84
CA ARG A 106 3.64 9.40 11.73
C ARG A 106 3.50 8.37 10.61
N GLU A 107 4.08 8.62 9.45
CA GLU A 107 4.08 7.68 8.32
C GLU A 107 4.75 6.37 8.70
N MET A 108 5.89 6.43 9.39
CA MET A 108 6.59 5.25 9.88
C MET A 108 5.74 4.46 10.89
N GLU A 109 5.07 5.12 11.83
CA GLU A 109 4.18 4.48 12.80
C GLU A 109 3.00 3.78 12.11
N MET A 110 2.38 4.45 11.12
CA MET A 110 1.32 3.86 10.32
C MET A 110 1.81 2.62 9.58
N ALA A 111 2.94 2.72 8.88
CA ALA A 111 3.54 1.60 8.17
C ALA A 111 3.88 0.41 9.09
N GLN A 112 4.40 0.67 10.29
CA GLN A 112 4.67 -0.38 11.28
C GLN A 112 3.39 -1.08 11.74
N SER A 113 2.32 -0.32 12.00
CA SER A 113 1.04 -0.87 12.41
C SER A 113 0.40 -1.74 11.31
N GLU A 114 0.46 -1.29 10.05
CA GLU A 114 -0.01 -2.03 8.89
C GLU A 114 0.80 -3.31 8.66
N PHE A 115 2.13 -3.24 8.79
CA PHE A 115 2.99 -4.42 8.68
C PHE A 115 2.71 -5.44 9.79
N ALA A 116 2.50 -4.98 11.03
CA ALA A 116 2.13 -5.87 12.13
C ALA A 116 0.79 -6.59 11.84
N ARG A 117 -0.21 -5.86 11.34
CA ARG A 117 -1.49 -6.45 10.91
C ARG A 117 -1.31 -7.46 9.77
N ALA A 118 -0.52 -7.12 8.75
CA ALA A 118 -0.23 -8.00 7.63
C ALA A 118 0.46 -9.29 8.08
N ARG A 119 1.42 -9.21 9.02
CA ARG A 119 2.09 -10.39 9.59
C ARG A 119 1.12 -11.33 10.30
N VAL A 120 0.18 -10.79 11.08
CA VAL A 120 -0.84 -11.62 11.75
C VAL A 120 -1.72 -12.34 10.72
N MET A 121 -2.16 -11.65 9.67
CA MET A 121 -2.95 -12.26 8.61
C MET A 121 -2.17 -13.34 7.86
N TRP A 122 -0.90 -13.07 7.53
CA TRP A 122 -0.03 -14.03 6.87
C TRP A 122 0.18 -15.29 7.70
N GLN A 123 0.41 -15.15 9.00
CA GLN A 123 0.58 -16.29 9.88
C GLN A 123 -0.68 -17.17 9.92
N LYS A 124 -1.86 -16.55 10.06
CA LYS A 124 -3.14 -17.28 10.00
C LYS A 124 -3.31 -18.02 8.67
N ALA A 125 -3.06 -17.33 7.55
CA ALA A 125 -3.15 -17.95 6.24
C ALA A 125 -2.20 -19.14 6.10
N ARG A 126 -0.97 -19.02 6.63
CA ARG A 126 0.01 -20.11 6.63
C ARG A 126 -0.46 -21.31 7.46
N GLU A 127 -1.04 -21.07 8.63
CA GLU A 127 -1.62 -22.14 9.47
C GLU A 127 -2.79 -22.85 8.76
N GLU A 128 -3.62 -22.09 8.03
CA GLU A 128 -4.70 -22.66 7.20
C GLU A 128 -4.16 -23.55 6.07
N VAL A 129 -3.12 -23.10 5.37
CA VAL A 129 -2.45 -23.89 4.32
C VAL A 129 -1.90 -25.19 4.88
N GLU A 130 -1.20 -25.14 6.02
CA GLU A 130 -0.66 -26.35 6.66
C GLU A 130 -1.77 -27.34 7.06
N ARG A 131 -2.92 -26.83 7.52
CA ARG A 131 -4.08 -27.68 7.83
C ARG A 131 -4.66 -28.33 6.57
N ALA A 132 -4.77 -27.57 5.48
CA ALA A 132 -5.23 -28.08 4.20
C ALA A 132 -4.28 -29.15 3.63
N GLU A 133 -2.98 -28.95 3.73
CA GLU A 133 -1.96 -29.92 3.30
C GLU A 133 -2.06 -31.23 4.10
N ARG A 134 -2.19 -31.16 5.42
CA ARG A 134 -2.41 -32.35 6.27
C ARG A 134 -3.72 -33.07 5.98
N LEU A 135 -4.75 -32.35 5.56
CA LEU A 135 -6.01 -32.97 5.15
C LEU A 135 -5.86 -33.65 3.78
N LYS A 136 -5.19 -32.99 2.84
CA LYS A 136 -4.86 -33.54 1.52
C LYS A 136 -4.10 -34.85 1.66
N GLU A 137 -3.01 -34.88 2.44
CA GLU A 137 -2.19 -36.09 2.63
C GLU A 137 -3.02 -37.26 3.16
N ARG A 138 -3.79 -37.04 4.23
CA ARG A 138 -4.67 -38.07 4.81
C ARG A 138 -5.74 -38.56 3.83
N SER A 139 -6.31 -37.66 3.03
CA SER A 139 -7.32 -38.03 2.03
C SER A 139 -6.70 -38.80 0.86
N MET A 140 -5.51 -38.40 0.40
CA MET A 140 -4.78 -39.10 -0.66
C MET A 140 -4.46 -40.54 -0.25
N THR A 141 -3.93 -40.76 0.97
CA THR A 141 -3.67 -42.13 1.45
C THR A 141 -4.94 -42.99 1.44
N LYS A 142 -6.09 -42.44 1.86
CA LYS A 142 -7.37 -43.17 1.86
C LYS A 142 -7.87 -43.48 0.44
N ILE A 143 -7.72 -42.53 -0.48
CA ILE A 143 -8.10 -42.71 -1.88
C ILE A 143 -7.24 -43.82 -2.48
N ASP A 144 -5.92 -43.81 -2.27
CA ASP A 144 -5.02 -44.84 -2.79
C ASP A 144 -5.40 -46.23 -2.27
N THR A 145 -5.70 -46.36 -0.97
CA THR A 145 -6.17 -47.63 -0.39
C THR A 145 -7.52 -48.07 -0.96
N THR A 146 -8.47 -47.15 -1.15
CA THR A 146 -9.80 -47.48 -1.66
C THR A 146 -9.73 -47.85 -3.14
N CYS A 147 -8.91 -47.16 -3.94
CA CYS A 147 -8.71 -47.43 -5.35
C CYS A 147 -8.16 -48.84 -5.61
N LEU A 148 -7.34 -49.38 -4.70
CA LEU A 148 -6.88 -50.78 -4.78
C LEU A 148 -8.02 -51.79 -4.60
N GLU A 149 -9.09 -51.41 -3.89
CA GLU A 149 -10.24 -52.28 -3.59
C GLU A 149 -11.40 -52.09 -4.58
N ILE A 150 -11.37 -51.06 -5.43
CA ILE A 150 -12.37 -50.87 -6.49
C ILE A 150 -12.11 -51.90 -7.60
N THR A 151 -12.79 -53.03 -7.50
CA THR A 151 -12.86 -54.05 -8.55
C THR A 151 -14.21 -53.99 -9.25
N CYS A 152 -14.27 -54.28 -10.56
CA CYS A 152 -15.56 -54.40 -11.23
C CYS A 152 -16.29 -55.69 -10.79
N HIS A 153 -17.62 -55.70 -10.84
CA HIS A 153 -18.42 -56.84 -10.40
C HIS A 153 -18.01 -58.16 -11.10
N SER A 154 -17.76 -58.12 -12.41
CA SER A 154 -17.33 -59.29 -13.18
C SER A 154 -15.95 -59.82 -12.73
N CYS A 155 -15.01 -58.94 -12.39
CA CYS A 155 -13.71 -59.32 -11.84
C CYS A 155 -13.86 -59.90 -10.42
N SER A 156 -14.71 -59.30 -9.59
CA SER A 156 -14.95 -59.77 -8.22
C SER A 156 -15.53 -61.19 -8.15
N GLN A 157 -16.39 -61.58 -9.09
CA GLN A 157 -16.97 -62.93 -9.14
C GLN A 157 -15.99 -63.98 -9.66
N ARG A 158 -15.10 -63.61 -10.59
CA ARG A 158 -14.13 -64.55 -11.19
C ARG A 158 -13.03 -65.02 -10.23
N PHE A 159 -12.74 -64.25 -9.18
CA PHE A 159 -11.67 -64.55 -8.21
C PHE A 159 -12.20 -64.88 -6.81
N ARG A 160 -13.50 -65.19 -6.65
CA ARG A 160 -14.02 -65.80 -5.41
C ARG A 160 -13.70 -67.31 -5.40
N PRO A 161 -13.26 -67.88 -4.25
CA PRO A 161 -13.01 -69.32 -4.11
C PRO A 161 -14.24 -70.18 -4.36
#